data_AF-M0ZXC4-F1
#
_entry.id   AF-M0ZXC4-F1
#
_cell.length_a   1.000
_cell.length_b   1.000
_cell.length_c   1.000
_cell.angle_alpha   90.00
_cell.angle_beta   90.00
_cell.angle_gamma   90.00
#
_symmetry.space_group_name_H-M   'P 1'
#
loop_
_entity.id
_entity.type
_entity.pdbx_description
1 polymer ?
#
loop_
_entity_poly.entity_id
_entity_poly.type
_entity_poly.pdbx_seq_one_letter_code
_entity_poly.pdbx_strand_id
1 'polypeptide(L)'
;MRMFILVVGPLQLVSYPSVKMIGIRTSLPLPSLWVILLQLGTYFIVEDYTNYWIHRFLHCKWGYEKIHKVHHEYTAPIGFAAPYAHWLEVLILGIPSFLGPAIAPGHMITFWLWIAFRQIEAIETHSGYDLPWSLTKYIPFYGGADYHDYHHYVGGQSQSNFASVFTYCDYIYGTDKGYRYQKKVLQQLKGASNANGEQNGGSVTFAKDCKDD
;
A
#
# COMPACT_ATOMS: atom_id res chain seq x y z
N MET A 1 -21.64 18.07 -7.09
CA MET A 1 -22.77 18.45 -6.19
C MET A 1 -23.69 17.29 -5.83
N ARG A 2 -24.21 16.50 -6.81
CA ARG A 2 -25.12 15.36 -6.53
C ARG A 2 -24.55 14.30 -5.58
N MET A 3 -23.31 13.86 -5.79
CA MET A 3 -22.61 12.92 -4.90
C MET A 3 -22.49 13.45 -3.46
N PHE A 4 -22.18 14.74 -3.30
CA PHE A 4 -22.03 15.35 -1.98
C PHE A 4 -23.36 15.39 -1.22
N ILE A 5 -24.45 15.75 -1.88
CA ILE A 5 -25.77 15.85 -1.24
C ILE A 5 -26.39 14.47 -1.00
N LEU A 6 -26.31 13.54 -1.96
CA LEU A 6 -27.01 12.27 -1.90
C LEU A 6 -26.23 11.16 -1.16
N VAL A 7 -24.90 11.29 -1.09
CA VAL A 7 -24.04 10.26 -0.49
C VAL A 7 -23.35 10.80 0.74
N VAL A 8 -22.58 11.88 0.61
CA VAL A 8 -21.77 12.42 1.73
C VAL A 8 -22.64 12.99 2.85
N GLY A 9 -23.69 13.75 2.52
CA GLY A 9 -24.62 14.31 3.50
C GLY A 9 -25.26 13.26 4.42
N PRO A 10 -25.94 12.23 3.87
CA PRO A 10 -26.49 11.13 4.66
C PRO A 10 -25.43 10.36 5.47
N LEU A 11 -24.27 10.07 4.87
CA LEU A 11 -23.15 9.44 5.60
C LEU A 11 -22.72 10.26 6.81
N GLN A 12 -22.70 11.60 6.69
CA GLN A 12 -22.37 12.49 7.80
C GLN A 12 -23.42 12.43 8.92
N LEU A 13 -24.71 12.31 8.58
CA LEU A 13 -25.79 12.17 9.57
C LEU A 13 -25.73 10.83 10.31
N VAL A 14 -25.31 9.76 9.64
CA VAL A 14 -25.15 8.42 10.23
C VAL A 14 -23.83 8.29 11.01
N SER A 15 -22.82 9.11 10.68
CA SER A 15 -21.49 9.03 11.28
C SER A 15 -21.50 9.15 12.81
N TYR A 16 -22.23 10.12 13.36
CA TYR A 16 -22.28 10.34 14.81
C TYR A 16 -23.00 9.22 15.57
N PRO A 17 -24.20 8.76 15.14
CA PRO A 17 -24.80 7.55 15.67
C PRO A 17 -23.89 6.33 15.63
N SER A 18 -23.18 6.10 14.51
CA SER A 18 -22.24 4.98 14.37
C SER A 18 -21.08 5.06 15.34
N VAL A 19 -20.46 6.23 15.49
CA VAL A 19 -19.39 6.49 16.47
C VAL A 19 -19.86 6.19 17.90
N LYS A 20 -21.07 6.65 18.25
CA LYS A 20 -21.69 6.35 19.55
C LYS A 20 -21.97 4.87 19.76
N MET A 21 -22.49 4.20 18.73
CA MET A 21 -22.83 2.78 18.77
C MET A 21 -21.58 1.90 18.93
N ILE A 22 -20.47 2.26 18.27
CA ILE A 22 -19.17 1.59 18.44
C ILE A 22 -18.58 1.86 19.84
N GLY A 23 -18.98 2.94 20.51
CA GLY A 23 -18.46 3.31 21.82
C GLY A 23 -17.21 4.20 21.74
N ILE A 24 -16.95 4.84 20.59
CA ILE A 24 -15.87 5.83 20.48
C ILE A 24 -16.25 7.05 21.32
N ARG A 25 -15.42 7.34 22.32
CA ARG A 25 -15.66 8.47 23.25
C ARG A 25 -15.09 9.78 22.71
N THR A 26 -15.77 10.88 23.02
CA THR A 26 -15.37 12.26 22.66
C THR A 26 -15.09 13.14 23.89
N SER A 27 -15.32 12.62 25.10
CA SER A 27 -15.14 13.34 26.35
C SER A 27 -13.72 13.27 26.89
N LEU A 28 -13.34 14.26 27.70
CA LEU A 28 -12.13 14.24 28.51
C LEU A 28 -12.16 13.12 29.58
N PRO A 29 -10.98 12.68 30.08
CA PRO A 29 -9.63 13.11 29.70
C PRO A 29 -9.17 12.51 28.36
N LEU A 30 -8.23 13.16 27.68
CA LEU A 30 -7.61 12.61 26.46
C LEU A 30 -6.89 11.28 26.77
N PRO A 31 -6.80 10.35 25.80
CA PRO A 31 -6.03 9.13 25.99
C PRO A 31 -4.54 9.48 26.17
N SER A 32 -3.85 8.71 27.01
CA SER A 32 -2.39 8.82 27.09
C SER A 32 -1.76 8.38 25.76
N LEU A 33 -0.54 8.83 25.51
CA LEU A 33 0.20 8.45 24.29
C LEU A 33 0.30 6.92 24.14
N TRP A 34 0.49 6.20 25.24
CA TRP A 34 0.58 4.74 25.22
C TRP A 34 -0.72 4.06 24.77
N VAL A 35 -1.88 4.58 25.21
CA VAL A 35 -3.18 4.09 24.76
C VAL A 35 -3.36 4.35 23.27
N ILE A 36 -2.98 5.53 22.78
CA ILE A 36 -3.02 5.86 21.34
C ILE A 36 -2.17 4.86 20.55
N LEU A 37 -0.92 4.62 20.97
CA LEU A 37 0.01 3.74 20.26
C LEU A 37 -0.48 2.28 20.23
N LEU A 38 -0.97 1.75 21.36
CA LEU A 38 -1.50 0.39 21.43
C LEU A 38 -2.75 0.23 20.55
N GLN A 39 -3.65 1.22 20.55
CA GLN A 39 -4.83 1.20 19.72
C GLN A 39 -4.47 1.27 18.23
N LEU A 40 -3.59 2.19 17.83
CA LEU A 40 -3.13 2.27 16.45
C LEU A 40 -2.46 0.98 16.00
N GLY A 41 -1.58 0.39 16.81
CA GLY A 41 -0.96 -0.90 16.51
C GLY A 41 -2.00 -2.01 16.32
N THR A 42 -3.02 -2.06 17.20
CA THR A 42 -4.14 -3.00 17.07
C THR A 42 -4.90 -2.78 15.76
N TYR A 43 -5.20 -1.52 15.42
CA TYR A 43 -5.96 -1.19 14.21
C TYR A 43 -5.20 -1.57 12.94
N PHE A 44 -3.89 -1.28 12.89
CA PHE A 44 -3.03 -1.69 11.78
C PHE A 44 -3.02 -3.20 11.60
N ILE A 45 -2.84 -3.98 12.67
CA ILE A 45 -2.79 -5.45 12.56
C ILE A 45 -4.14 -6.01 12.09
N VAL A 46 -5.25 -5.55 12.68
CA VAL A 46 -6.59 -6.03 12.34
C VAL A 46 -6.97 -5.66 10.91
N GLU A 47 -6.73 -4.40 10.53
CA GLU A 47 -7.05 -3.92 9.19
C GLU A 47 -6.21 -4.63 8.15
N ASP A 48 -4.89 -4.69 8.31
CA ASP A 48 -3.98 -5.28 7.34
C ASP A 48 -4.27 -6.78 7.11
N TYR A 49 -4.51 -7.54 8.18
CA TYR A 49 -4.87 -8.96 8.07
C TYR A 49 -6.20 -9.17 7.36
N THR A 50 -7.22 -8.36 7.69
CA THR A 50 -8.54 -8.48 7.06
C THR A 50 -8.51 -8.02 5.61
N ASN A 51 -7.82 -6.91 5.35
CA ASN A 51 -7.67 -6.32 4.03
C ASN A 51 -6.98 -7.30 3.08
N TYR A 52 -5.90 -7.96 3.52
CA TYR A 52 -5.23 -9.01 2.74
C TYR A 52 -6.21 -10.04 2.16
N TRP A 53 -7.11 -10.58 2.96
CA TRP A 53 -8.07 -11.60 2.51
C TRP A 53 -9.13 -11.04 1.58
N ILE A 54 -9.65 -9.84 1.86
CA ILE A 54 -10.64 -9.20 1.01
C ILE A 54 -10.02 -8.78 -0.33
N HIS A 55 -8.83 -8.19 -0.31
CA HIS A 55 -8.09 -7.80 -1.50
C HIS A 55 -7.76 -9.03 -2.37
N ARG A 56 -7.29 -10.12 -1.76
CA ARG A 56 -7.09 -11.40 -2.45
C ARG A 56 -8.39 -11.95 -3.04
N PHE A 57 -9.51 -11.84 -2.34
CA PHE A 57 -10.82 -12.22 -2.86
C PHE A 57 -11.22 -11.34 -4.06
N LEU A 58 -10.96 -10.05 -4.04
CA LEU A 58 -11.20 -9.14 -5.15
C LEU A 58 -10.33 -9.46 -6.39
N HIS A 59 -9.23 -10.20 -6.23
CA HIS A 59 -8.45 -10.74 -7.35
C HIS A 59 -8.97 -12.08 -7.92
N CYS A 60 -10.06 -12.62 -7.39
CA CYS A 60 -10.78 -13.70 -8.07
C CYS A 60 -11.44 -13.15 -9.35
N LYS A 61 -11.58 -13.99 -10.39
CA LYS A 61 -12.07 -13.59 -11.72
C LYS A 61 -13.25 -12.61 -11.70
N TRP A 62 -14.31 -12.96 -10.95
CA TRP A 62 -15.49 -12.10 -10.85
C TRP A 62 -15.23 -10.79 -10.12
N GLY A 63 -14.55 -10.84 -8.97
CA GLY A 63 -14.22 -9.65 -8.18
C GLY A 63 -13.36 -8.68 -8.98
N TYR A 64 -12.40 -9.20 -9.72
CA TYR A 64 -11.50 -8.37 -10.50
C TYR A 64 -12.26 -7.71 -11.64
N GLU A 65 -12.91 -8.52 -12.49
CA GLU A 65 -13.59 -8.02 -13.69
C GLU A 65 -14.73 -7.03 -13.38
N LYS A 66 -15.39 -7.15 -12.22
CA LYS A 66 -16.58 -6.34 -11.88
C LYS A 66 -16.32 -5.21 -10.91
N ILE A 67 -15.29 -5.31 -10.08
CA ILE A 67 -15.06 -4.38 -8.99
C ILE A 67 -13.65 -3.81 -9.12
N HIS A 68 -12.63 -4.67 -9.07
CA HIS A 68 -11.25 -4.22 -8.84
C HIS A 68 -10.50 -3.75 -10.09
N LYS A 69 -11.02 -4.04 -11.28
CA LYS A 69 -10.37 -3.66 -12.55
C LYS A 69 -10.18 -2.15 -12.71
N VAL A 70 -11.08 -1.33 -12.15
CA VAL A 70 -10.98 0.14 -12.23
C VAL A 70 -9.76 0.65 -11.45
N HIS A 71 -9.53 0.09 -10.27
CA HIS A 71 -8.35 0.40 -9.46
C HIS A 71 -7.04 0.04 -10.19
N HIS A 72 -7.04 -1.11 -10.87
CA HIS A 72 -5.92 -1.59 -11.70
C HIS A 72 -5.83 -0.95 -13.09
N GLU A 73 -6.60 0.09 -13.40
CA GLU A 73 -6.52 0.79 -14.69
C GLU A 73 -5.13 1.43 -14.89
N TYR A 74 -4.54 1.93 -13.81
CA TYR A 74 -3.17 2.43 -13.78
C TYR A 74 -2.21 1.31 -13.39
N THR A 75 -1.49 0.76 -14.37
CA THR A 75 -0.45 -0.27 -14.16
C THR A 75 0.83 0.26 -13.51
N ALA A 76 1.01 1.58 -13.53
CA ALA A 76 1.98 2.33 -12.75
C ALA A 76 1.21 3.45 -12.03
N PRO A 77 0.72 3.19 -10.80
CA PRO A 77 -0.14 4.14 -10.10
C PRO A 77 0.63 5.40 -9.69
N ILE A 78 -0.13 6.44 -9.38
CA ILE A 78 0.35 7.65 -8.73
C ILE A 78 -0.51 7.90 -7.50
N GLY A 79 -0.02 8.64 -6.50
CA GLY A 79 -0.75 8.85 -5.25
C GLY A 79 -2.16 9.43 -5.42
N PHE A 80 -2.40 10.23 -6.48
CA PHE A 80 -3.73 10.74 -6.83
C PHE A 80 -4.72 9.67 -7.32
N ALA A 81 -4.21 8.54 -7.82
CA ALA A 81 -4.99 7.40 -8.25
C ALA A 81 -5.34 6.45 -7.09
N ALA A 82 -4.76 6.62 -5.89
CA ALA A 82 -5.08 5.78 -4.73
C ALA A 82 -6.60 5.67 -4.44
N PRO A 83 -7.40 6.75 -4.47
CA PRO A 83 -8.86 6.65 -4.30
C PRO A 83 -9.61 6.37 -5.61
N TYR A 84 -8.93 6.24 -6.76
CA TYR A 84 -9.57 5.95 -8.04
C TYR A 84 -9.93 4.47 -8.12
N ALA A 85 -11.16 4.16 -7.71
CA ALA A 85 -11.66 2.79 -7.66
C ALA A 85 -13.16 2.74 -7.94
N HIS A 86 -13.66 1.53 -8.19
CA HIS A 86 -15.09 1.31 -8.29
C HIS A 86 -15.76 1.59 -6.92
N TRP A 87 -16.94 2.22 -6.89
CA TRP A 87 -17.59 2.61 -5.61
C TRP A 87 -17.78 1.44 -4.64
N LEU A 88 -18.06 0.24 -5.15
CA LEU A 88 -18.22 -0.97 -4.33
C LEU A 88 -16.90 -1.42 -3.72
N GLU A 89 -15.77 -1.20 -4.41
CA GLU A 89 -14.44 -1.48 -3.86
C GLU A 89 -14.16 -0.58 -2.66
N VAL A 90 -14.44 0.72 -2.79
CA VAL A 90 -14.29 1.70 -1.70
C VAL A 90 -15.08 1.27 -0.47
N LEU A 91 -16.29 0.72 -0.64
CA LEU A 91 -17.07 0.19 0.46
C LEU A 91 -16.47 -1.11 1.04
N ILE A 92 -16.11 -2.06 0.18
CA ILE A 92 -15.62 -3.38 0.59
C ILE A 92 -14.26 -3.30 1.28
N LEU A 93 -13.28 -2.62 0.68
CA LEU A 93 -11.95 -2.39 1.27
C LEU A 93 -11.98 -1.33 2.38
N GLY A 94 -13.04 -0.53 2.46
CA GLY A 94 -13.28 0.36 3.59
C GLY A 94 -13.66 -0.37 4.88
N ILE A 95 -14.35 -1.52 4.81
CA ILE A 95 -14.81 -2.28 6.00
C ILE A 95 -13.67 -2.62 6.97
N PRO A 96 -12.52 -3.20 6.54
CA PRO A 96 -11.37 -3.46 7.40
C PRO A 96 -10.93 -2.27 8.27
N SER A 97 -10.99 -1.04 7.73
CA SER A 97 -10.56 0.17 8.44
C SER A 97 -11.41 0.49 9.68
N PHE A 98 -12.62 -0.07 9.79
CA PHE A 98 -13.51 0.12 10.95
C PHE A 98 -13.49 -1.05 11.94
N LEU A 99 -12.95 -2.21 11.56
CA LEU A 99 -12.94 -3.40 12.44
C LEU A 99 -12.07 -3.20 13.69
N GLY A 100 -10.87 -2.64 13.54
CA GLY A 100 -9.99 -2.32 14.67
C GLY A 100 -10.69 -1.41 15.70
N PRO A 101 -11.19 -0.23 15.29
CA PRO A 101 -11.98 0.65 16.16
C PRO A 101 -13.25 0.01 16.75
N ALA A 102 -13.87 -0.95 16.06
CA ALA A 102 -15.02 -1.69 16.59
C ALA A 102 -14.63 -2.70 17.69
N ILE A 103 -13.46 -3.34 17.56
CA ILE A 103 -12.94 -4.31 18.53
C ILE A 103 -12.37 -3.60 19.77
N ALA A 104 -11.64 -2.51 19.56
CA ALA A 104 -10.96 -1.76 20.61
C ALA A 104 -11.37 -0.28 20.57
N PRO A 105 -12.63 0.06 20.88
CA PRO A 105 -13.12 1.44 20.78
C PRO A 105 -12.32 2.39 21.67
N GLY A 106 -11.93 3.52 21.09
CA GLY A 106 -11.03 4.49 21.71
C GLY A 106 -11.59 5.89 21.80
N HIS A 107 -10.68 6.85 21.97
CA HIS A 107 -11.04 8.26 21.87
C HIS A 107 -11.10 8.69 20.39
N MET A 108 -11.96 9.66 20.09
CA MET A 108 -12.12 10.23 18.74
C MET A 108 -10.79 10.70 18.13
N ILE A 109 -9.88 11.25 18.94
CA ILE A 109 -8.54 11.66 18.46
C ILE A 109 -7.75 10.46 17.93
N THR A 110 -7.76 9.32 18.62
CA THR A 110 -7.08 8.10 18.12
C THR A 110 -7.71 7.64 16.81
N PHE A 111 -9.05 7.71 16.71
CA PHE A 111 -9.77 7.35 15.49
C PHE A 111 -9.44 8.28 14.32
N TRP A 112 -9.37 9.60 14.52
CA TRP A 112 -8.94 10.53 13.47
C TRP A 112 -7.49 10.34 13.06
N LEU A 113 -6.58 10.12 14.01
CA LEU A 113 -5.18 9.77 13.71
C LEU A 113 -5.09 8.49 12.87
N TRP A 114 -5.88 7.48 13.22
CA TRP A 114 -5.98 6.24 12.48
C TRP A 114 -6.39 6.47 11.02
N ILE A 115 -7.50 7.18 10.79
CA ILE A 115 -7.97 7.48 9.43
C ILE A 115 -6.92 8.30 8.67
N ALA A 116 -6.29 9.29 9.29
CA ALA A 116 -5.24 10.09 8.66
C ALA A 116 -4.04 9.23 8.24
N PHE A 117 -3.55 8.35 9.11
CA PHE A 117 -2.46 7.45 8.76
C PHE A 117 -2.82 6.48 7.65
N ARG A 118 -4.06 5.97 7.61
CA ARG A 118 -4.49 5.10 6.50
C ARG A 118 -4.56 5.83 5.16
N GLN A 119 -5.00 7.08 5.13
CA GLN A 119 -4.98 7.87 3.90
C GLN A 119 -3.55 8.19 3.44
N ILE A 120 -2.66 8.54 4.37
CA ILE A 120 -1.25 8.83 4.05
C ILE A 120 -0.57 7.57 3.49
N GLU A 121 -0.76 6.44 4.15
CA GLU A 121 -0.21 5.15 3.73
C GLU A 121 -0.72 4.76 2.34
N ALA A 122 -2.04 4.87 2.09
CA ALA A 122 -2.60 4.57 0.77
C ALA A 122 -1.98 5.47 -0.32
N ILE A 123 -1.79 6.76 -0.06
CA ILE A 123 -1.15 7.66 -1.02
C ILE A 123 0.33 7.26 -1.25
N GLU A 124 1.05 6.92 -0.19
CA GLU A 124 2.48 6.54 -0.25
C GLU A 124 2.69 5.25 -1.06
N THR A 125 1.89 4.22 -0.79
CA THR A 125 2.01 2.92 -1.46
C THR A 125 1.61 2.97 -2.94
N HIS A 126 0.79 3.94 -3.35
CA HIS A 126 0.48 4.19 -4.78
C HIS A 126 1.36 5.24 -5.43
N SER A 127 2.34 5.80 -4.71
CA SER A 127 3.08 6.97 -5.20
C SER A 127 4.10 6.65 -6.29
N GLY A 128 4.52 5.39 -6.39
CA GLY A 128 5.64 4.94 -7.23
C GLY A 128 7.02 5.37 -6.74
N TYR A 129 7.13 5.97 -5.54
CA TYR A 129 8.40 6.50 -5.02
C TYR A 129 8.95 5.64 -3.87
N ASP A 130 10.11 5.00 -4.09
CA ASP A 130 10.95 4.41 -3.03
C ASP A 130 12.13 5.34 -2.74
N LEU A 131 11.93 6.25 -1.79
CA LEU A 131 12.89 7.29 -1.41
C LEU A 131 13.84 6.81 -0.31
N PRO A 132 15.00 7.46 -0.11
CA PRO A 132 15.92 7.10 0.99
C PRO A 132 15.30 7.20 2.40
N TRP A 133 14.20 7.95 2.53
CA TRP A 133 13.46 8.12 3.78
C TRP A 133 12.09 7.41 3.79
N SER A 134 11.79 6.58 2.78
CA SER A 134 10.57 5.76 2.79
C SER A 134 10.55 4.81 4.00
N LEU A 135 9.34 4.50 4.50
CA LEU A 135 9.17 3.64 5.68
C LEU A 135 9.69 2.22 5.48
N THR A 136 9.78 1.78 4.22
CA THR A 136 10.44 0.52 3.79
C THR A 136 11.87 0.37 4.32
N LYS A 137 12.57 1.48 4.64
CA LYS A 137 13.94 1.46 5.15
C LYS A 137 14.04 1.24 6.66
N TYR A 138 12.95 1.49 7.40
CA TYR A 138 12.95 1.52 8.86
C TYR A 138 12.03 0.48 9.49
N ILE A 139 10.97 0.07 8.78
CA ILE A 139 9.93 -0.80 9.31
C ILE A 139 9.99 -2.16 8.59
N PRO A 140 10.35 -3.25 9.29
CA PRO A 140 10.33 -4.59 8.72
C PRO A 140 8.95 -4.94 8.16
N PHE A 141 8.95 -5.68 7.05
CA PHE A 141 7.74 -6.10 6.33
C PHE A 141 6.88 -4.98 5.76
N TYR A 142 7.24 -3.70 5.87
CA TYR A 142 6.48 -2.64 5.21
C TYR A 142 6.59 -2.77 3.67
N GLY A 143 5.45 -2.84 2.98
CA GLY A 143 5.41 -3.08 1.53
C GLY A 143 5.93 -1.88 0.73
N GLY A 144 5.31 -0.71 0.96
CA GLY A 144 5.61 0.53 0.25
C GLY A 144 5.38 0.46 -1.27
N ALA A 145 5.74 1.55 -1.95
CA ALA A 145 5.40 1.76 -3.36
C ALA A 145 5.91 0.66 -4.31
N ASP A 146 7.18 0.26 -4.21
CA ASP A 146 7.78 -0.77 -5.08
C ASP A 146 7.02 -2.12 -5.03
N TYR A 147 6.49 -2.47 -3.85
CA TYR A 147 5.77 -3.73 -3.66
C TYR A 147 4.37 -3.69 -4.30
N HIS A 148 3.70 -2.55 -4.19
CA HIS A 148 2.35 -2.34 -4.71
C HIS A 148 2.36 -2.02 -6.22
N ASP A 149 3.38 -1.31 -6.72
CA ASP A 149 3.58 -1.09 -8.15
C ASP A 149 3.72 -2.41 -8.92
N TYR A 150 4.45 -3.38 -8.37
CA TYR A 150 4.52 -4.71 -8.99
C TYR A 150 3.14 -5.36 -9.09
N HIS A 151 2.33 -5.23 -8.04
CA HIS A 151 0.98 -5.76 -8.02
C HIS A 151 0.09 -5.15 -9.12
N HIS A 152 0.11 -3.82 -9.25
CA HIS A 152 -0.58 -3.08 -10.32
C HIS A 152 -0.07 -3.43 -11.72
N TYR A 153 1.24 -3.58 -11.87
CA TYR A 153 1.87 -3.93 -13.14
C TYR A 153 1.38 -5.29 -13.68
N VAL A 154 1.22 -6.28 -12.79
CA VAL A 154 0.70 -7.61 -13.18
C VAL A 154 -0.83 -7.60 -13.37
N GLY A 155 -1.54 -6.74 -12.64
CA GLY A 155 -2.98 -6.50 -12.82
C GLY A 155 -3.84 -7.74 -12.53
N GLY A 156 -4.77 -8.06 -13.43
CA GLY A 156 -5.74 -9.16 -13.23
C GLY A 156 -5.14 -10.57 -13.21
N GLN A 157 -3.88 -10.73 -13.62
CA GLN A 157 -3.14 -11.98 -13.46
C GLN A 157 -2.40 -12.04 -12.12
N SER A 158 -2.45 -10.98 -11.32
CA SER A 158 -1.76 -10.90 -10.04
C SER A 158 -2.39 -11.89 -9.06
N GLN A 159 -1.56 -12.83 -8.62
CA GLN A 159 -1.85 -13.76 -7.52
C GLN A 159 -0.88 -13.50 -6.35
N SER A 160 -0.42 -12.25 -6.24
CA SER A 160 0.65 -11.85 -5.34
C SER A 160 0.50 -10.42 -4.82
N ASN A 161 1.21 -10.11 -3.74
CA ASN A 161 1.37 -8.76 -3.19
C ASN A 161 0.04 -8.12 -2.77
N PHE A 162 -0.75 -8.83 -1.94
CA PHE A 162 -2.07 -8.37 -1.51
C PHE A 162 -2.07 -7.54 -0.22
N ALA A 163 -0.94 -7.48 0.48
CA ALA A 163 -0.78 -6.70 1.69
C ALA A 163 -1.22 -5.25 1.49
N SER A 164 -1.92 -4.72 2.49
CA SER A 164 -2.28 -3.31 2.48
C SER A 164 -1.13 -2.44 2.98
N VAL A 165 -0.46 -2.84 4.05
CA VAL A 165 0.63 -2.12 4.71
C VAL A 165 1.82 -3.03 4.94
N PHE A 166 1.58 -4.21 5.56
CA PHE A 166 2.64 -5.14 5.95
C PHE A 166 2.56 -6.45 5.17
N THR A 167 3.69 -6.84 4.59
CA THR A 167 3.87 -8.02 3.73
C THR A 167 3.91 -9.35 4.49
N TYR A 168 3.66 -9.38 5.81
CA TYR A 168 3.75 -10.63 6.57
C TYR A 168 2.70 -11.66 6.12
N CYS A 169 1.49 -11.23 5.75
CA CYS A 169 0.48 -12.13 5.18
C CYS A 169 0.97 -12.74 3.87
N ASP A 170 1.51 -11.92 2.96
CA ASP A 170 2.06 -12.42 1.71
C ASP A 170 3.21 -13.40 1.93
N TYR A 171 4.07 -13.15 2.91
CA TYR A 171 5.14 -14.06 3.28
C TYR A 171 4.61 -15.39 3.83
N ILE A 172 3.66 -15.35 4.79
CA ILE A 172 3.07 -16.54 5.41
C ILE A 172 2.34 -17.41 4.38
N TYR A 173 1.56 -16.79 3.50
CA TYR A 173 0.75 -17.50 2.51
C TYR A 173 1.47 -17.69 1.16
N GLY A 174 2.72 -17.23 1.05
CA GLY A 174 3.57 -17.41 -0.12
C GLY A 174 3.11 -16.65 -1.36
N THR A 175 2.38 -15.54 -1.18
CA THR A 175 1.92 -14.65 -2.24
C THR A 175 2.92 -13.50 -2.52
N ASP A 176 4.19 -13.63 -2.13
CA ASP A 176 5.28 -12.70 -2.43
C ASP A 176 6.28 -13.22 -3.49
N LYS A 177 6.10 -14.46 -3.96
CA LYS A 177 7.10 -15.18 -4.78
C LYS A 177 7.38 -14.52 -6.13
N GLY A 178 6.33 -14.05 -6.82
CA GLY A 178 6.45 -13.40 -8.13
C GLY A 178 7.30 -12.13 -8.05
N TYR A 179 7.00 -11.30 -7.05
CA TYR A 179 7.76 -10.08 -6.76
C TYR A 179 9.23 -10.37 -6.46
N ARG A 180 9.50 -11.35 -5.58
CA ARG A 180 10.87 -11.73 -5.21
C ARG A 180 11.67 -12.26 -6.40
N TYR A 181 11.03 -13.03 -7.28
CA TYR A 181 11.65 -13.49 -8.51
C TYR A 181 12.01 -12.30 -9.43
N GLN A 182 11.07 -11.40 -9.69
CA GLN A 182 11.32 -10.21 -10.51
C GLN A 182 12.45 -9.36 -9.93
N LYS A 183 12.43 -9.10 -8.62
CA LYS A 183 13.47 -8.32 -7.93
C LYS A 183 14.86 -8.94 -8.06
N LYS A 184 14.96 -10.28 -7.95
CA LYS A 184 16.22 -11.00 -8.16
C LYS A 184 16.73 -10.85 -9.60
N VAL A 185 15.86 -10.98 -10.60
CA VAL A 185 16.22 -10.80 -12.01
C VAL A 185 16.72 -9.38 -12.27
N LEU A 186 16.00 -8.36 -11.77
CA LEU A 186 16.40 -6.95 -11.92
C LEU A 186 17.75 -6.65 -11.27
N GLN A 187 18.05 -7.24 -10.11
CA GLN A 187 19.35 -7.10 -9.46
C GLN A 187 20.48 -7.73 -10.28
N GLN A 188 20.26 -8.91 -10.85
CA GLN A 188 21.23 -9.58 -11.71
C GLN A 188 21.54 -8.75 -12.97
N LEU A 189 20.50 -8.19 -13.60
CA LEU A 189 20.66 -7.32 -14.77
C LEU A 189 21.42 -6.04 -14.44
N LYS A 190 21.14 -5.39 -13.30
CA LYS A 190 21.90 -4.22 -12.84
C LYS A 190 23.37 -4.56 -12.56
N GLY A 191 23.63 -5.69 -11.91
CA GLY A 191 24.98 -6.17 -11.65
C GLY A 191 25.77 -6.43 -12.94
N ALA A 192 25.15 -7.09 -13.93
CA ALA A 192 25.76 -7.34 -15.24
C ALA A 192 26.01 -6.03 -16.02
N SER A 193 25.08 -5.08 -15.97
CA SER A 193 25.26 -3.76 -16.60
C SER A 193 26.42 -2.98 -16.00
N ASN A 194 26.57 -3.00 -14.67
CA ASN A 194 27.67 -2.31 -13.99
C ASN A 194 29.02 -2.97 -14.32
N ALA A 195 29.09 -4.30 -14.34
CA ALA A 195 30.30 -5.03 -14.73
C ALA A 195 30.73 -4.74 -16.18
N ASN A 196 29.77 -4.65 -17.11
CA ASN A 196 30.05 -4.30 -18.51
C ASN A 196 30.43 -2.81 -18.68
N GLY A 197 29.88 -1.92 -17.85
CA GLY A 197 30.24 -0.50 -17.83
C GLY A 197 31.67 -0.27 -17.34
N GLU A 198 32.12 -1.02 -16.34
CA GLU A 198 33.52 -0.99 -15.87
C GLU A 198 34.50 -1.54 -16.92
N GLN A 199 34.12 -2.59 -17.66
CA GLN A 199 34.96 -3.15 -18.73
C GLN A 199 35.14 -2.17 -19.92
N ASN A 200 34.14 -1.35 -20.24
CA ASN A 200 34.22 -0.34 -21.30
C ASN A 200 34.85 0.99 -20.83
N GLY A 201 35.18 1.13 -19.55
CA GLY A 201 35.87 2.30 -18.98
C GLY A 201 37.40 2.21 -18.95
N GLY A 202 37.97 1.07 -19.39
CA GLY A 202 39.41 0.92 -19.56
C GLY A 202 39.89 1.76 -20.74
N SER A 203 40.66 2.82 -20.47
CA SER A 203 41.28 3.66 -21.49
C SER A 203 42.01 2.81 -22.53
N VAL A 204 41.50 2.81 -23.76
CA VAL A 204 42.26 2.34 -24.93
C VAL A 204 43.35 3.38 -25.18
N THR A 205 44.54 3.16 -24.61
CA THR A 205 45.75 3.85 -25.03
C THR A 205 46.11 3.36 -26.42
N PHE A 206 45.72 4.11 -27.44
CA PHE A 206 46.31 3.98 -28.77
C PHE A 206 47.77 4.42 -28.69
N ALA A 207 48.68 3.45 -28.47
CA ALA A 207 50.10 3.65 -28.72
C ALA A 207 50.29 3.92 -30.22
N LYS A 208 50.59 5.17 -30.56
CA LYS A 208 51.15 5.54 -31.87
C LYS A 208 52.62 5.12 -31.87
N ASP A 209 52.90 3.96 -32.44
CA ASP A 209 54.24 3.64 -32.95
C ASP A 209 54.16 3.48 -34.47
N CYS A 210 54.31 4.61 -35.18
CA CYS A 210 54.88 4.60 -36.52
C CYS A 210 56.21 5.34 -36.41
N LYS A 211 57.30 4.58 -36.52
CA LYS A 211 58.63 5.13 -36.76
C LYS A 211 58.72 5.53 -38.23
N ASP A 212 59.18 6.74 -38.46
CA ASP A 212 59.80 7.15 -39.71
C ASP A 212 61.10 6.36 -39.89
N ASP A 213 61.22 5.70 -41.05
CA ASP A 213 62.40 5.63 -41.95
C ASP A 213 62.13 4.65 -43.11
#